data_AF-A0A3D0DW37-F1
#
_entry.id   AF-A0A3D0DW37-F1
#
_cell.length_a   1.000
_cell.length_b   1.000
_cell.length_c   1.000
_cell.angle_alpha   90.00
_cell.angle_beta   90.00
_cell.angle_gamma   90.00
#
_symmetry.space_group_name_H-M   'P 1'
#
loop_
_entity.id
_entity.type
_entity.pdbx_description
1 polymer ?
#
loop_
_entity_poly.entity_id
_entity_poly.type
_entity_poly.pdbx_seq_one_letter_code
_entity_poly.pdbx_strand_id
1 'polypeptide(L)'
;MLLTGLALLGSGVAFAVKPRGDIVPVYVVPLDDFPEDYSANVARALASQLGIRVRAGLRLPPLHIPVLPETDQYASEALLERAVRASARLPGLGPETYRLFLTTRDINSQTGQFR
;
A
#
# COMPACT_ATOMS: atom_id res chain seq x y z
N MET A 1 57.32 18.49 -7.84
CA MET A 1 57.23 17.02 -7.68
C MET A 1 55.86 16.69 -7.09
N LEU A 2 55.23 15.67 -7.66
CA LEU A 2 53.83 15.26 -7.52
C LEU A 2 53.42 14.91 -6.08
N LEU A 3 52.19 15.28 -5.69
CA LEU A 3 51.42 14.58 -4.65
C LEU A 3 49.97 14.42 -5.12
N THR A 4 49.78 13.31 -5.82
CA THR A 4 48.65 12.39 -5.89
C THR A 4 47.33 12.82 -5.26
N GLY A 5 46.34 13.17 -6.10
CA GLY A 5 44.92 13.16 -5.75
C GLY A 5 44.31 11.81 -6.11
N LEU A 6 44.00 10.99 -5.10
CA LEU A 6 43.27 9.74 -5.28
C LEU A 6 41.78 9.98 -5.02
N ALA A 7 41.00 10.13 -6.09
CA ALA A 7 39.54 10.16 -6.01
C ALA A 7 39.01 8.74 -5.77
N LEU A 8 38.54 8.46 -4.56
CA LEU A 8 37.74 7.28 -4.27
C LEU A 8 36.29 7.53 -4.73
N LEU A 9 36.01 7.17 -5.99
CA LEU A 9 34.67 6.95 -6.50
C LEU A 9 34.09 5.70 -5.82
N GLY A 10 33.56 5.88 -4.61
CA GLY A 10 32.72 4.88 -3.96
C GLY A 10 31.35 4.85 -4.64
N SER A 11 31.22 4.05 -5.70
CA SER A 11 29.93 3.60 -6.22
C SER A 11 29.30 2.59 -5.25
N GLY A 12 29.01 3.04 -4.03
CA GLY A 12 28.12 2.33 -3.14
C GLY A 12 26.71 2.71 -3.54
N VAL A 13 25.91 1.75 -4.01
CA VAL A 13 24.46 1.92 -4.05
C VAL A 13 24.06 2.10 -2.59
N ALA A 14 23.92 3.34 -2.14
CA ALA A 14 23.37 3.64 -0.83
C ALA A 14 21.93 3.13 -0.90
N PHE A 15 21.70 1.93 -0.37
CA PHE A 15 20.38 1.55 0.11
C PHE A 15 20.04 2.61 1.15
N ALA A 16 19.32 3.66 0.72
CA ALA A 16 18.85 4.70 1.60
C ALA A 16 17.84 4.03 2.54
N VAL A 17 18.34 3.49 3.65
CA VAL A 17 17.52 2.97 4.72
C VAL A 17 16.76 4.17 5.27
N LYS A 18 15.49 4.26 4.90
CA LYS A 18 14.62 5.34 5.34
C LYS A 18 14.57 5.32 6.88
N PRO A 19 14.80 6.45 7.56
CA PRO A 19 14.70 6.51 9.02
C PRO A 19 13.36 5.94 9.48
N ARG A 20 13.36 5.13 10.55
CA ARG A 20 12.16 4.43 11.03
C ARG A 20 10.98 5.38 11.32
N GLY A 21 11.27 6.63 11.71
CA GLY A 21 10.29 7.70 11.93
C GLY A 21 9.55 8.15 10.66
N ASP A 22 10.11 7.92 9.48
CA ASP A 22 9.51 8.33 8.20
C ASP A 22 8.68 7.21 7.55
N ILE A 23 8.70 5.99 8.11
CA ILE A 23 7.95 4.84 7.62
C ILE A 23 6.55 4.84 8.20
N VAL A 24 5.53 4.87 7.36
CA VAL A 24 4.13 4.79 7.78
C VAL A 24 3.79 3.32 8.04
N PRO A 25 3.48 2.91 9.29
CA PRO A 25 3.20 1.51 9.60
C PRO A 25 1.95 0.97 8.90
N VAL A 26 0.88 1.77 8.84
CA VAL A 26 -0.39 1.35 8.22
C VAL A 26 -0.94 2.44 7.31
N TYR A 27 -1.33 2.05 6.12
CA TYR A 27 -2.17 2.83 5.22
C TYR A 27 -3.57 2.23 5.12
N VAL A 28 -4.59 3.07 5.20
CA VAL A 28 -5.96 2.74 4.80
C VAL A 28 -6.20 3.32 3.42
N VAL A 29 -6.40 2.48 2.41
CA VAL A 29 -6.42 2.86 0.99
C VAL A 29 -7.79 2.53 0.41
N PRO A 30 -8.61 3.54 0.06
CA PRO A 30 -9.88 3.28 -0.60
C PRO A 30 -9.64 2.88 -2.05
N LEU A 31 -10.31 1.82 -2.50
CA LEU A 31 -10.45 1.55 -3.93
C LEU A 31 -11.37 2.59 -4.59
N ASP A 32 -11.45 2.53 -5.90
CA ASP A 32 -12.21 3.46 -6.75
C ASP A 32 -13.70 3.55 -6.40
N ASP A 33 -14.27 2.48 -5.83
CA ASP A 33 -15.66 2.38 -5.41
C ASP A 33 -15.91 2.80 -3.94
N PHE A 34 -14.87 3.09 -3.16
CA PHE A 34 -15.01 3.39 -1.73
C PHE A 34 -14.91 4.90 -1.43
N PRO A 35 -15.80 5.49 -0.61
CA PRO A 35 -15.75 6.90 -0.19
C PRO A 35 -14.47 7.29 0.58
N GLU A 36 -13.79 8.36 0.15
CA GLU A 36 -12.54 8.79 0.80
C GLU A 36 -12.73 9.25 2.25
N ASP A 37 -13.81 9.98 2.54
CA ASP A 37 -14.09 10.49 3.89
C ASP A 37 -14.25 9.37 4.92
N TYR A 38 -14.89 8.26 4.50
CA TYR A 38 -15.04 7.07 5.34
C TYR A 38 -13.69 6.39 5.58
N SER A 39 -12.85 6.26 4.56
CA SER A 39 -11.48 5.76 4.71
C SER A 39 -10.66 6.61 5.68
N ALA A 40 -10.80 7.94 5.62
CA ALA A 40 -10.14 8.86 6.54
C ALA A 40 -10.61 8.69 7.99
N ASN A 41 -11.89 8.39 8.21
CA ASN A 41 -12.44 8.09 9.53
C ASN A 41 -11.92 6.74 10.05
N VAL A 42 -11.85 5.70 9.21
CA VAL A 42 -11.27 4.39 9.58
C VAL A 42 -9.80 4.55 9.98
N ALA A 43 -9.01 5.31 9.22
CA ALA A 43 -7.61 5.56 9.56
C ALA A 43 -7.46 6.24 10.94
N ARG A 44 -8.30 7.25 11.23
CA ARG A 44 -8.31 7.95 12.52
C ARG A 44 -8.70 7.01 13.68
N ALA A 45 -9.73 6.20 13.49
CA ALA A 45 -10.17 5.23 14.49
C ALA A 45 -9.08 4.19 14.79
N LEU A 46 -8.46 3.61 13.76
CA LEU A 46 -7.36 2.65 13.92
C LEU A 46 -6.15 3.27 14.62
N ALA A 47 -5.77 4.50 14.25
CA ALA A 47 -4.69 5.21 14.93
C ALA A 47 -4.97 5.39 16.43
N SER A 48 -6.19 5.81 16.77
CA SER A 48 -6.60 6.02 18.16
C SER A 48 -6.65 4.72 18.97
N GLN A 49 -7.11 3.62 18.38
CA GLN A 49 -7.27 2.34 19.08
C GLN A 49 -5.95 1.60 19.26
N LEU A 50 -5.08 1.65 18.26
CA LEU A 50 -3.84 0.86 18.25
C LEU A 50 -2.63 1.65 18.77
N GLY A 51 -2.74 2.98 18.92
CA GLY A 51 -1.63 3.82 19.36
C GLY A 51 -0.46 3.87 18.37
N ILE A 52 -0.69 3.52 17.10
CA ILE A 52 0.31 3.56 16.02
C ILE A 52 -0.07 4.60 14.97
N ARG A 53 0.92 5.03 14.18
CA ARG A 53 0.67 5.93 13.05
C ARG A 53 -0.10 5.17 11.96
N VAL A 54 -1.28 5.68 11.63
CA VAL A 54 -2.09 5.21 10.49
C VAL A 54 -2.38 6.40 9.58
N ARG A 55 -2.28 6.23 8.27
CA ARG A 55 -2.61 7.28 7.29
C ARG A 55 -3.71 6.82 6.34
N ALA A 56 -4.58 7.75 5.97
CA ALA A 56 -5.47 7.57 4.84
C ALA A 56 -4.68 7.80 3.53
N GLY A 57 -4.81 6.89 2.59
CA GLY A 57 -4.37 7.06 1.21
C GLY A 57 -5.45 7.74 0.38
N LEU A 58 -5.05 8.26 -0.78
CA LEU A 58 -6.00 8.72 -1.80
C LEU A 58 -6.69 7.53 -2.44
N ARG A 59 -7.91 7.76 -2.95
CA ARG A 59 -8.63 6.79 -3.75
C ARG A 59 -7.80 6.34 -4.94
N LEU A 60 -7.74 5.03 -5.14
CA LEU A 60 -7.06 4.45 -6.27
C LEU A 60 -7.84 4.72 -7.57
N PRO A 61 -7.14 4.82 -8.72
CA PRO A 61 -7.82 4.84 -10.02
C PRO A 61 -8.59 3.53 -10.25
N PRO A 62 -9.59 3.54 -11.14
CA PRO A 62 -10.37 2.34 -11.47
C PRO A 62 -9.50 1.12 -11.78
N LEU A 63 -9.79 0.02 -11.09
CA LEU A 63 -9.04 -1.23 -11.25
C LEU A 63 -9.78 -2.19 -12.18
N HIS A 64 -9.11 -2.55 -13.26
CA HIS A 64 -9.45 -3.61 -14.22
C HIS A 64 -9.61 -5.02 -13.62
N ILE A 65 -10.60 -5.34 -12.78
CA ILE A 65 -10.67 -6.63 -12.07
C ILE A 65 -11.73 -7.56 -12.68
N PRO A 66 -11.39 -8.83 -13.03
CA PRO A 66 -12.38 -9.78 -13.51
C PRO A 66 -13.31 -10.23 -12.39
N VAL A 67 -14.57 -10.44 -12.76
CA VAL A 67 -15.57 -11.11 -11.93
C VAL A 67 -15.35 -12.63 -12.04
N LEU A 68 -15.57 -13.35 -10.95
CA LEU A 68 -15.48 -14.81 -10.92
C LEU A 68 -16.61 -15.41 -11.76
N PRO A 69 -16.36 -16.49 -12.53
CA PRO A 69 -17.36 -17.11 -13.40
C PRO A 69 -18.64 -17.46 -12.63
N GLU A 70 -19.80 -17.21 -13.25
CA GLU A 70 -21.12 -17.55 -12.71
C GLU A 70 -21.46 -16.85 -11.38
N THR A 71 -20.75 -15.77 -11.02
CA THR A 71 -21.00 -14.95 -9.84
C THR A 71 -20.94 -13.46 -10.17
N ASP A 72 -21.31 -12.62 -9.21
CA ASP A 72 -21.06 -11.16 -9.23
C ASP A 72 -19.88 -10.76 -8.31
N GLN A 73 -19.05 -11.74 -7.91
CA GLN A 73 -17.96 -11.55 -6.94
C GLN A 73 -16.63 -11.31 -7.64
N TYR A 74 -15.80 -10.45 -7.04
CA TYR A 74 -14.46 -10.16 -7.54
C TYR A 74 -13.42 -11.05 -6.85
N ALA A 75 -12.45 -11.53 -7.64
CA ALA A 75 -11.31 -12.28 -7.12
C ALA A 75 -10.43 -11.39 -6.23
N SER A 76 -10.43 -11.65 -4.92
CA SER A 76 -9.72 -10.85 -3.91
C SER A 76 -8.21 -10.77 -4.16
N GLU A 77 -7.59 -11.86 -4.63
CA GLU A 77 -6.16 -11.93 -4.92
C GLU A 77 -5.81 -11.06 -6.12
N ALA A 78 -6.64 -11.09 -7.18
CA ALA A 78 -6.44 -10.26 -8.36
C ALA A 78 -6.68 -8.77 -8.06
N LEU A 79 -7.60 -8.48 -7.15
CA LEU A 79 -7.83 -7.13 -6.61
C LEU A 79 -6.63 -6.65 -5.80
N LEU A 80 -6.14 -7.46 -4.86
CA LEU A 80 -5.00 -7.13 -4.00
C LEU A 80 -3.74 -6.89 -4.82
N GLU A 81 -3.42 -7.75 -5.77
CA GLU A 81 -2.25 -7.63 -6.63
C GLU A 81 -2.25 -6.29 -7.40
N ARG A 82 -3.41 -5.91 -7.96
CA ARG A 82 -3.58 -4.63 -8.67
C ARG A 82 -3.54 -3.44 -7.72
N ALA A 83 -4.21 -3.52 -6.58
CA ALA A 83 -4.24 -2.44 -5.59
C ALA A 83 -2.84 -2.18 -4.99
N VAL A 84 -2.06 -3.23 -4.76
CA VAL A 84 -0.65 -3.15 -4.32
C VAL A 84 0.21 -2.41 -5.34
N ARG A 85 0.04 -2.70 -6.64
CA ARG A 85 0.75 -1.97 -7.70
C ARG A 85 0.32 -0.51 -7.79
N ALA A 86 -0.98 -0.25 -7.78
CA ALA A 86 -1.52 1.10 -7.89
C ALA A 86 -1.11 2.01 -6.71
N SER A 87 -0.91 1.42 -5.52
CA SER A 87 -0.48 2.13 -4.31
C SER A 87 1.04 2.13 -4.07
N ALA A 88 1.86 1.64 -5.01
CA ALA A 88 3.30 1.45 -4.80
C ALA A 88 4.09 2.76 -4.56
N ARG A 89 3.51 3.91 -4.88
CA ARG A 89 4.14 5.24 -4.75
C ARG A 89 3.68 6.02 -3.53
N LEU A 90 2.95 5.40 -2.60
CA LEU A 90 2.54 6.09 -1.38
C LEU A 90 3.78 6.57 -0.60
N PRO A 91 3.78 7.82 -0.10
CA PRO A 91 4.94 8.38 0.58
C PRO A 91 5.18 7.68 1.92
N GLY A 92 6.41 7.30 2.21
CA GLY A 92 6.71 6.64 3.49
C GLY A 92 6.33 5.17 3.57
N LEU A 93 6.11 4.51 2.43
CA LEU A 93 6.14 3.05 2.41
C LEU A 93 7.53 2.54 2.84
N GLY A 94 7.53 1.48 3.63
CA GLY A 94 8.69 0.69 3.99
C GLY A 94 8.35 -0.81 3.98
N PRO A 95 9.32 -1.69 4.25
CA PRO A 95 9.12 -3.14 4.25
C PRO A 95 8.06 -3.60 5.28
N GLU A 96 7.92 -2.86 6.37
CA GLU A 96 6.96 -3.14 7.45
C GLU A 96 5.62 -2.39 7.29
N THR A 97 5.38 -1.74 6.14
CA THR A 97 4.13 -1.01 5.91
C THR A 97 3.02 -1.95 5.47
N TYR A 98 1.97 -2.03 6.29
CA TYR A 98 0.72 -2.70 5.94
C TYR A 98 -0.20 -1.75 5.17
N ARG A 99 -0.91 -2.29 4.18
CA ARG A 99 -1.93 -1.58 3.40
C ARG A 99 -3.26 -2.29 3.57
N LEU A 100 -4.21 -1.60 4.21
CA LEU A 100 -5.60 -2.03 4.35
C LEU A 100 -6.41 -1.42 3.20
N PHE A 101 -6.80 -2.24 2.23
CA PHE A 101 -7.64 -1.80 1.12
C PHE A 101 -9.11 -1.87 1.49
N LEU A 102 -9.87 -0.82 1.15
CA LEU A 102 -11.31 -0.75 1.39
C LEU A 102 -12.07 -0.76 0.08
N THR A 103 -13.08 -1.61 -0.03
CA THR A 103 -13.92 -1.81 -1.22
C THR A 103 -15.36 -2.05 -0.79
N THR A 104 -16.31 -1.67 -1.65
CA THR A 104 -17.74 -1.99 -1.52
C THR A 104 -18.13 -3.20 -2.37
N ARG A 105 -17.29 -3.57 -3.36
CA ARG A 105 -17.45 -4.80 -4.15
C ARG A 105 -17.49 -6.04 -3.26
N ASP A 106 -18.37 -6.96 -3.61
CA ASP A 106 -18.35 -8.31 -3.05
C ASP A 106 -17.11 -9.06 -3.55
N ILE A 107 -16.36 -9.68 -2.63
CA ILE A 107 -15.08 -10.32 -2.93
C ILE A 107 -15.07 -11.76 -2.44
N ASN A 108 -14.40 -12.62 -3.19
CA ASN A 108 -14.14 -14.00 -2.78
C ASN A 108 -12.69 -14.39 -3.08
N SER A 109 -12.20 -15.45 -2.46
CA SER A 109 -10.96 -16.05 -2.91
C SER A 109 -11.17 -16.65 -4.30
N GLN A 110 -10.11 -16.68 -5.12
CA GLN A 110 -10.18 -17.31 -6.44
C GLN A 110 -10.62 -18.78 -6.38
N THR A 111 -10.39 -19.44 -5.25
CA THR A 111 -10.76 -20.84 -5.01
C THR A 111 -12.14 -21.00 -4.34
N GLY A 112 -12.87 -19.91 -4.10
CA GLY A 112 -14.21 -19.91 -3.50
C GLY A 112 -14.23 -20.25 -1.99
N GLN A 113 -13.07 -20.30 -1.34
CA GLN A 113 -12.90 -20.55 0.08
C GLN A 113 -12.11 -19.40 0.70
N PHE A 114 -12.79 -18.43 1.32
CA PHE A 114 -12.16 -17.56 2.32
C PHE A 114 -11.99 -18.40 3.59
N ARG A 115 -10.75 -18.66 4.02
CA ARG A 115 -10.43 -19.25 5.32
C ARG A 115 -9.74 -18.22 6.19
#